data_AF-A0A7V4D613-F1
#
_entry.id   AF-A0A7V4D613-F1
#
_cell.length_a   1.000
_cell.length_b   1.000
_cell.length_c   1.000
_cell.angle_alpha   90.00
_cell.angle_beta   90.00
_cell.angle_gamma   90.00
#
_symmetry.space_group_name_H-M   'P 1'
#
loop_
_entity.id
_entity.type
_entity.pdbx_description
1 polymer ?
#
loop_
_entity_poly.entity_id
_entity_poly.type
_entity_poly.pdbx_seq_one_letter_code
_entity_poly.pdbx_strand_id
1 'polypeptide(L)'
;MKVELHSYDSKIKNFTLQFIIRTEGISYFIIVPILVLFIVLNITFTYNQIKFFILCIAFAFPISFITTQINNIIVTKPVQKYFNALVKNEDIPNQLYESAFKRFLSLPYWHSIGAFFRWVVGLSMFTIPMTLSHKFSSLQIFACWMSILICAPSGTVLYFLLTEIFVQEIYNKGVFPKIPADFTFRNTMDITKKLMISITIIVLTPFFILVTFISNIIDQGSFQISSVWWKLLIFGMIGILFSIFLAKLLAKSLIMKINIIKEFLATVGEGQLAAYPKKIAVSDELGEI
;
A
#
# COMPACT_ATOMS: atom_id res chain seq x y z
N MET A 1 19.57 25.72 -11.33
CA MET A 1 18.18 26.08 -11.76
C MET A 1 17.49 26.68 -10.55
N LYS A 2 17.15 27.98 -10.58
CA LYS A 2 16.49 28.64 -9.44
C LYS A 2 14.97 28.51 -9.58
N VAL A 3 14.35 27.82 -8.63
CA VAL A 3 12.88 27.73 -8.50
C VAL A 3 12.51 28.72 -7.40
N GLU A 4 11.72 29.76 -7.70
CA GLU A 4 11.32 30.74 -6.68
C GLU A 4 10.40 30.09 -5.62
N LEU A 5 10.88 30.10 -4.37
CA LEU A 5 10.33 29.37 -3.24
C LEU A 5 9.42 30.26 -2.38
N HIS A 6 8.14 30.33 -2.72
CA HIS A 6 7.13 30.78 -1.76
C HIS A 6 6.39 29.56 -1.19
N SER A 7 6.84 29.11 0.00
CA SER A 7 6.13 28.17 0.90
C SER A 7 6.04 26.69 0.48
N TYR A 8 7.17 26.04 0.19
CA TYR A 8 7.19 24.56 0.15
C TYR A 8 7.11 23.97 1.57
N ASP A 9 5.86 23.92 2.03
CA ASP A 9 5.17 23.09 3.01
C ASP A 9 6.02 21.93 3.58
N SER A 10 5.96 21.72 4.90
CA SER A 10 6.66 20.68 5.68
C SER A 10 6.75 19.29 5.03
N LYS A 11 5.79 19.00 4.14
CA LYS A 11 5.71 17.81 3.29
C LYS A 11 6.94 17.56 2.40
N ILE A 12 7.59 18.59 1.87
CA ILE A 12 8.76 18.43 0.99
C ILE A 12 10.02 18.19 1.81
N LYS A 13 10.23 19.02 2.83
CA LYS A 13 11.36 18.90 3.76
C LYS A 13 11.40 17.53 4.42
N ASN A 14 10.23 17.04 4.86
CA ASN A 14 10.10 15.76 5.56
C ASN A 14 9.47 14.69 4.66
N PHE A 15 9.76 14.69 3.35
CA PHE A 15 9.11 13.80 2.38
C PHE A 15 9.14 12.33 2.78
N THR A 16 10.30 11.80 3.18
CA THR A 16 10.44 10.39 3.54
C THR A 16 9.60 10.05 4.77
N LEU A 17 9.59 10.90 5.78
CA LEU A 17 8.77 10.70 6.98
C LEU A 17 7.28 10.75 6.64
N GLN A 18 6.87 11.72 5.82
CA GLN A 18 5.47 11.87 5.39
C GLN A 18 5.01 10.72 4.50
N PHE A 19 5.90 10.23 3.63
CA PHE A 19 5.70 9.04 2.84
C PHE A 19 5.44 7.85 3.76
N ILE A 20 6.34 7.59 4.72
CA ILE A 20 6.22 6.48 5.67
C ILE A 20 4.92 6.59 6.47
N ILE A 21 4.63 7.74 7.09
CA ILE A 21 3.42 7.91 7.91
C ILE A 21 2.16 7.67 7.10
N ARG A 22 2.06 8.23 5.89
CA ARG A 22 0.85 8.12 5.07
C ARG A 22 0.63 6.74 4.46
N THR A 23 1.71 6.02 4.18
CA THR A 23 1.63 4.73 3.47
C THR A 23 1.72 3.54 4.42
N GLU A 24 2.59 3.58 5.41
CA GLU A 24 2.79 2.52 6.41
C GLU A 24 1.87 2.65 7.61
N GLY A 25 1.40 3.87 7.95
CA GLY A 25 0.56 4.10 9.12
C GLY A 25 -0.71 3.24 9.11
N ILE A 26 -1.39 3.15 7.97
CA ILE A 26 -2.59 2.30 7.83
C ILE A 26 -2.24 0.82 8.05
N SER A 27 -1.10 0.37 7.54
CA SER A 27 -0.67 -1.02 7.69
C SER A 27 -0.43 -1.39 9.16
N TYR A 28 0.39 -0.60 9.87
CA TYR A 28 0.76 -0.91 11.25
C TYR A 28 -0.34 -0.61 12.27
N PHE A 29 -1.15 0.43 12.09
CA PHE A 29 -2.18 0.82 13.06
C PHE A 29 -3.56 0.23 12.78
N ILE A 30 -3.82 -0.26 11.57
CA ILE A 30 -5.13 -0.81 11.20
C ILE A 30 -5.01 -2.26 10.75
N ILE A 31 -4.20 -2.56 9.73
CA ILE A 31 -4.14 -3.91 9.15
C ILE A 31 -3.53 -4.93 10.13
N VAL A 32 -2.40 -4.60 10.77
CA VAL A 32 -1.75 -5.52 11.72
C VAL A 32 -2.66 -5.85 12.91
N PRO A 33 -3.32 -4.88 13.59
CA PRO A 33 -4.30 -5.19 14.64
C PRO A 33 -5.48 -6.05 14.15
N ILE A 34 -6.02 -5.76 12.96
CA ILE A 34 -7.08 -6.57 12.35
C ILE A 34 -6.61 -8.00 12.09
N LEU A 35 -5.38 -8.17 11.61
CA LEU A 35 -4.78 -9.47 11.38
C LEU A 35 -4.59 -10.25 12.69
N VAL A 36 -4.09 -9.60 13.74
CA VAL A 36 -3.96 -10.23 15.06
C VAL A 36 -5.33 -10.65 15.59
N LEU A 37 -6.33 -9.78 15.48
CA LEU A 37 -7.72 -10.11 15.84
C LEU A 37 -8.25 -11.29 15.02
N PHE A 38 -7.97 -11.32 13.71
CA PHE A 38 -8.33 -12.43 12.82
C PHE A 38 -7.72 -13.75 13.28
N ILE A 39 -6.43 -13.77 13.62
CA ILE A 39 -5.76 -14.99 14.10
C ILE A 39 -6.34 -15.42 15.44
N VAL A 40 -6.49 -14.52 16.41
CA VAL A 40 -6.98 -14.84 17.76
C VAL A 40 -8.42 -15.36 17.75
N LEU A 41 -9.29 -14.84 16.88
CA LEU A 41 -10.68 -15.29 16.79
C LEU A 41 -10.85 -16.61 16.03
N ASN A 42 -9.94 -16.93 15.11
CA ASN A 42 -9.96 -18.17 14.32
C ASN A 42 -9.15 -19.31 14.96
N ILE A 43 -8.19 -19.02 15.83
CA ILE A 43 -7.34 -20.03 16.46
C ILE A 43 -7.66 -20.15 17.95
N THR A 44 -8.21 -21.30 18.34
CA THR A 44 -8.34 -21.66 19.76
C THR A 44 -6.98 -22.13 20.29
N PHE A 45 -6.20 -21.21 20.85
CA PHE A 45 -4.88 -21.54 21.35
C PHE A 45 -4.91 -22.25 22.72
N THR A 46 -4.11 -23.31 22.87
CA THR A 46 -3.69 -23.80 24.19
C THR A 46 -2.61 -22.88 24.78
N TYR A 47 -2.39 -22.93 26.09
CA TYR A 47 -1.37 -22.11 26.75
C TYR A 47 0.04 -22.25 26.13
N ASN A 48 0.43 -23.47 25.77
CA ASN A 48 1.72 -23.73 25.12
C ASN A 48 1.78 -23.17 23.69
N GLN A 49 0.65 -23.23 22.95
CA GLN A 49 0.54 -22.64 21.62
C GLN A 49 0.58 -21.11 21.68
N ILE A 50 -0.07 -20.47 22.66
CA ILE A 50 0.01 -19.00 22.86
C ILE A 50 1.46 -18.58 23.11
N LYS A 51 2.18 -19.25 24.01
CA LYS A 51 3.59 -18.93 24.28
C LYS A 51 4.44 -19.01 23.03
N PHE A 52 4.26 -20.07 22.25
CA PHE A 52 5.00 -20.26 21.00
C PHE A 52 4.65 -19.17 19.97
N PHE A 53 3.35 -18.85 19.83
CA PHE A 53 2.87 -17.81 18.93
C PHE A 53 3.42 -16.42 19.29
N ILE A 54 3.39 -16.05 20.58
CA ILE A 54 3.95 -14.78 21.07
C ILE A 54 5.46 -14.73 20.80
N LEU A 55 6.19 -15.83 21.03
CA LEU A 55 7.61 -15.90 20.73
C LEU A 55 7.88 -15.64 19.23
N CYS A 56 7.12 -16.28 18.34
CA CYS A 56 7.25 -16.06 16.90
C CYS A 56 6.95 -14.60 16.51
N ILE A 57 5.90 -13.99 17.06
CA ILE A 57 5.59 -12.58 16.81
C ILE A 57 6.70 -11.67 17.32
N ALA A 58 7.23 -11.92 18.52
CA ALA A 58 8.27 -11.11 19.13
C ALA A 58 9.55 -11.06 18.29
N PHE A 59 9.84 -12.08 17.47
CA PHE A 59 10.92 -12.06 16.49
C PHE A 59 10.49 -11.52 15.12
N ALA A 60 9.34 -11.98 14.60
CA ALA A 60 8.90 -11.64 13.26
C ALA A 60 8.57 -10.14 13.11
N PHE A 61 7.93 -9.54 14.12
CA PHE A 61 7.51 -8.15 14.07
C PHE A 61 8.69 -7.18 14.01
N PRO A 62 9.71 -7.23 14.91
CA PRO A 62 10.86 -6.32 14.81
C PRO A 62 11.63 -6.47 13.50
N ILE A 63 11.85 -7.70 13.03
CA ILE A 63 12.55 -7.95 11.77
C ILE A 63 11.77 -7.35 10.60
N SER A 64 10.46 -7.60 10.52
CA SER A 64 9.60 -7.04 9.47
C SER A 64 9.52 -5.51 9.54
N PHE A 65 9.44 -4.94 10.75
CA PHE A 65 9.42 -3.50 10.96
C PHE A 65 10.74 -2.83 10.53
N ILE A 66 11.88 -3.34 10.99
CA ILE A 66 13.20 -2.76 10.68
C ILE A 66 13.47 -2.84 9.18
N THR A 67 13.24 -4.00 8.56
CA THR A 67 13.45 -4.19 7.12
C THR A 67 12.54 -3.29 6.28
N THR A 68 11.30 -3.07 6.72
CA THR A 68 10.37 -2.10 6.13
C THR A 68 10.94 -0.68 6.14
N GLN A 69 11.37 -0.20 7.31
CA GLN A 69 11.86 1.17 7.43
C GLN A 69 13.12 1.39 6.57
N ILE A 70 14.03 0.41 6.57
CA ILE A 70 15.23 0.44 5.74
C ILE A 70 14.86 0.50 4.25
N ASN A 71 13.93 -0.35 3.78
CA ASN A 71 13.49 -0.36 2.39
C ASN A 71 12.89 0.98 1.98
N ASN A 72 12.00 1.55 2.80
CA ASN A 72 11.36 2.82 2.52
C ASN A 72 12.38 3.97 2.41
N ILE A 73 13.34 4.03 3.34
CA ILE A 73 14.43 5.03 3.29
C ILE A 73 15.25 4.88 2.01
N ILE A 74 15.61 3.66 1.61
CA ILE A 74 16.36 3.40 0.38
C ILE A 74 15.55 3.82 -0.85
N VAL A 75 14.25 3.51 -0.86
CA VAL A 75 13.37 3.78 -2.00
C VAL A 75 13.14 5.28 -2.20
N THR A 76 12.98 6.05 -1.12
CA THR A 76 12.74 7.50 -1.18
C THR A 76 14.02 8.35 -1.26
N LYS A 77 15.20 7.79 -0.96
CA LYS A 77 16.48 8.51 -0.90
C LYS A 77 16.77 9.43 -2.11
N PRO A 78 16.58 9.02 -3.38
CA PRO A 78 16.85 9.90 -4.51
C PRO A 78 15.93 11.14 -4.53
N VAL A 79 14.66 10.95 -4.19
CA VAL A 79 13.66 12.02 -4.13
C VAL A 79 13.96 12.96 -2.96
N GLN A 80 14.28 12.40 -1.79
CA GLN A 80 14.64 13.21 -0.61
C GLN A 80 15.89 14.06 -0.87
N LYS A 81 16.90 13.53 -1.56
CA LYS A 81 18.10 14.31 -1.92
C LYS A 81 17.74 15.51 -2.79
N TYR A 82 16.90 15.31 -3.80
CA TYR A 82 16.41 16.39 -4.65
C TYR A 82 15.60 17.43 -3.87
N PHE A 83 14.67 17.00 -3.03
CA PHE A 83 13.85 17.90 -2.22
C PHE A 83 14.66 18.67 -1.17
N ASN A 84 15.70 18.06 -0.60
CA ASN A 84 16.62 18.77 0.29
C ASN A 84 17.39 19.87 -0.46
N ALA A 85 17.89 19.60 -1.67
CA ALA A 85 18.56 20.60 -2.50
C ALA A 85 17.61 21.73 -2.91
N LEU A 86 16.35 21.39 -3.24
CA LEU A 86 15.29 22.35 -3.56
C LEU A 86 15.01 23.28 -2.37
N VAL A 87 14.83 22.73 -1.16
CA VAL A 87 14.56 23.52 0.06
C VAL A 87 15.73 24.44 0.43
N LYS A 88 16.97 24.03 0.13
CA LYS A 88 18.17 24.81 0.40
C LYS A 88 18.51 25.84 -0.68
N ASN A 89 17.73 25.95 -1.75
CA ASN A 89 18.04 26.79 -2.92
C ASN A 89 19.41 26.47 -3.56
N GLU A 90 19.84 25.21 -3.50
CA GLU A 90 21.10 24.77 -4.11
C GLU A 90 20.95 24.61 -5.64
N ASP A 91 22.04 24.76 -6.38
CA ASP A 91 22.03 24.42 -7.80
C ASP A 91 21.94 22.90 -8.00
N ILE A 92 20.79 22.47 -8.51
CA ILE A 92 20.47 21.05 -8.70
C ILE A 92 21.09 20.54 -10.01
N PRO A 93 22.01 19.54 -9.95
CA PRO A 93 22.54 18.92 -11.15
C PRO A 93 21.43 18.22 -11.95
N ASN A 94 21.48 18.29 -13.29
CA ASN A 94 20.48 17.65 -14.16
C ASN A 94 20.36 16.13 -13.87
N GLN A 95 21.46 15.44 -13.60
CA GLN A 95 21.45 14.02 -13.25
C GLN A 95 20.66 13.72 -11.95
N LEU A 96 20.79 14.59 -10.93
CA LEU A 96 20.04 14.44 -9.68
C LEU A 96 18.55 14.67 -9.91
N TYR A 97 18.21 15.69 -10.70
CA TYR A 97 16.83 15.99 -11.09
C TYR A 97 16.18 14.80 -11.80
N GLU A 98 16.83 14.26 -12.82
CA GLU A 98 16.31 13.15 -13.61
C GLU A 98 16.15 11.86 -12.80
N SER A 99 17.13 11.55 -11.96
CA SER A 99 17.08 10.39 -11.07
C SER A 99 15.92 10.51 -10.08
N ALA A 100 15.76 11.67 -9.46
CA ALA A 100 14.66 11.93 -8.54
C ALA A 100 13.30 11.88 -9.24
N PHE A 101 13.17 12.48 -10.43
CA PHE A 101 11.95 12.46 -11.23
C PHE A 101 11.54 11.03 -11.61
N LYS A 102 12.47 10.25 -12.18
CA LYS A 102 12.23 8.84 -12.55
C LYS A 102 11.86 7.99 -11.33
N ARG A 103 12.56 8.19 -10.20
CA ARG A 103 12.26 7.46 -8.97
C ARG A 103 10.90 7.84 -8.40
N PHE A 104 10.58 9.13 -8.36
CA PHE A 104 9.34 9.67 -7.81
C PHE A 104 8.11 9.10 -8.51
N LEU A 105 8.09 9.08 -9.84
CA LEU A 105 6.98 8.54 -10.62
C LEU A 105 6.89 7.00 -10.53
N SER A 106 8.01 6.31 -10.27
CA SER A 106 8.02 4.86 -10.09
C SER A 106 7.79 4.40 -8.64
N LEU A 107 7.66 5.31 -7.67
CA LEU A 107 7.45 4.97 -6.26
C LEU A 107 6.26 4.03 -6.02
N PRO A 108 5.08 4.20 -6.65
CA PRO A 108 3.95 3.29 -6.42
C PRO A 108 4.28 1.83 -6.73
N TYR A 109 5.03 1.58 -7.79
CA TYR A 109 5.45 0.24 -8.21
C TYR A 109 6.50 -0.37 -7.28
N TRP A 110 7.55 0.39 -6.97
CA TRP A 110 8.61 -0.09 -6.06
C TRP A 110 8.04 -0.37 -4.68
N HIS A 111 7.12 0.47 -4.23
CA HIS A 111 6.50 0.31 -2.93
C HIS A 111 5.53 -0.87 -2.88
N SER A 112 4.71 -1.07 -3.91
CA SER A 112 3.77 -2.20 -3.96
C SER A 112 4.48 -3.55 -4.06
N ILE A 113 5.52 -3.66 -4.90
CA ILE A 113 6.37 -4.86 -4.99
C ILE A 113 7.04 -5.13 -3.65
N GLY A 114 7.63 -4.10 -3.04
CA GLY A 114 8.23 -4.19 -1.71
C GLY A 114 7.21 -4.64 -0.65
N ALA A 115 5.98 -4.13 -0.69
CA ALA A 115 4.92 -4.51 0.23
C ALA A 115 4.52 -5.99 0.08
N PHE A 116 4.40 -6.51 -1.16
CA PHE A 116 4.10 -7.91 -1.42
C PHE A 116 5.09 -8.84 -0.70
N PHE A 117 6.39 -8.64 -0.96
CA PHE A 117 7.44 -9.46 -0.35
C PHE A 117 7.48 -9.31 1.17
N ARG A 118 7.27 -8.09 1.69
CA ARG A 118 7.24 -7.85 3.14
C ARG A 118 6.10 -8.58 3.82
N TRP A 119 4.90 -8.62 3.23
CA TRP A 119 3.79 -9.39 3.77
C TRP A 119 4.04 -10.90 3.68
N VAL A 120 4.50 -11.41 2.53
CA VAL A 120 4.79 -12.83 2.37
C VAL A 120 5.86 -13.29 3.35
N VAL A 121 7.02 -12.62 3.38
CA VAL A 121 8.14 -12.97 4.28
C VAL A 121 7.76 -12.72 5.73
N GLY A 122 7.15 -11.56 6.01
CA GLY A 122 6.66 -11.14 7.33
C GLY A 122 5.82 -12.21 8.01
N LEU A 123 4.79 -12.68 7.30
CA LEU A 123 3.85 -13.67 7.81
C LEU A 123 4.42 -15.10 7.76
N SER A 124 5.27 -15.41 6.78
CA SER A 124 5.95 -16.71 6.70
C SER A 124 6.89 -16.94 7.89
N MET A 125 7.51 -15.89 8.43
CA MET A 125 8.40 -16.00 9.59
C MET A 125 7.73 -16.55 10.85
N PHE A 126 6.41 -16.45 11.00
CA PHE A 126 5.70 -17.14 12.09
C PHE A 126 4.89 -18.35 11.58
N THR A 127 4.35 -18.30 10.37
CA THR A 127 3.53 -19.38 9.79
C THR A 127 4.35 -20.66 9.55
N ILE A 128 5.59 -20.54 9.07
CA ILE A 128 6.46 -21.69 8.83
C ILE A 128 6.85 -22.37 10.16
N PRO A 129 7.38 -21.66 11.18
CA PRO A 129 7.65 -22.28 12.47
C PRO A 129 6.42 -22.92 13.13
N MET A 130 5.23 -22.31 13.00
CA MET A 130 3.99 -22.92 13.49
C MET A 130 3.71 -24.25 12.79
N THR A 131 3.85 -24.29 11.47
CA THR A 131 3.66 -25.50 10.66
C THR A 131 4.64 -26.61 11.06
N LEU A 132 5.93 -26.28 11.22
CA LEU A 132 6.99 -27.24 11.57
C LEU A 132 6.96 -27.69 13.03
N SER A 133 6.34 -26.92 13.92
CA SER A 133 6.31 -27.25 15.35
C SER A 133 5.47 -28.49 15.67
N HIS A 134 4.58 -28.91 14.76
CA HIS A 134 3.56 -29.95 14.98
C HIS A 134 2.66 -29.71 16.22
N LYS A 135 2.69 -28.50 16.79
CA LYS A 135 1.89 -28.12 17.96
C LYS A 135 0.48 -27.66 17.59
N PHE A 136 0.24 -27.32 16.34
CA PHE A 136 -0.99 -26.71 15.84
C PHE A 136 -1.78 -27.69 14.98
N SER A 137 -3.11 -27.60 15.01
CA SER A 137 -3.94 -28.40 14.12
C SER A 137 -3.82 -27.93 12.68
N SER A 138 -4.14 -28.81 11.72
CA SER A 138 -4.14 -28.47 10.29
C SER A 138 -5.01 -27.24 9.97
N LEU A 139 -6.11 -27.05 10.72
CA LEU A 139 -7.01 -25.93 10.54
C LEU A 139 -6.44 -24.60 11.07
N GLN A 140 -5.73 -24.66 12.20
CA GLN A 140 -5.00 -23.50 12.74
C GLN A 140 -3.89 -23.07 11.78
N ILE A 141 -3.16 -24.05 11.22
CA ILE A 141 -2.13 -23.81 10.19
C ILE A 141 -2.76 -23.23 8.93
N PHE A 142 -3.90 -23.77 8.49
CA PHE A 142 -4.66 -23.25 7.35
C PHE A 142 -5.03 -21.78 7.55
N ALA A 143 -5.57 -21.41 8.71
CA ALA A 143 -5.90 -20.01 9.02
C ALA A 143 -4.68 -19.08 8.94
N CYS A 144 -3.50 -19.53 9.39
CA CYS A 144 -2.25 -18.77 9.25
C CYS A 144 -1.85 -18.59 7.79
N TRP A 145 -1.92 -19.62 6.96
CA TRP A 145 -1.64 -19.52 5.53
C TRP A 145 -2.65 -18.63 4.78
N MET A 146 -3.93 -18.71 5.16
CA MET A 146 -4.98 -17.83 4.62
C MET A 146 -4.68 -16.36 4.92
N SER A 147 -4.07 -16.05 6.06
CA SER A 147 -3.65 -14.69 6.37
C SER A 147 -2.63 -14.13 5.37
N ILE A 148 -1.74 -14.97 4.81
CA ILE A 148 -0.80 -14.57 3.74
C ILE A 148 -1.56 -14.23 2.46
N LEU A 149 -2.50 -15.09 2.06
CA LEU A 149 -3.31 -14.91 0.86
C LEU A 149 -4.23 -13.68 0.95
N ILE A 150 -4.64 -13.32 2.16
CA ILE A 150 -5.42 -12.11 2.43
C ILE A 150 -4.52 -10.88 2.40
N CYS A 151 -3.48 -10.85 3.24
CA CYS A 151 -2.71 -9.64 3.50
C CYS A 151 -1.73 -9.27 2.39
N ALA A 152 -1.07 -10.24 1.73
CA ALA A 152 -0.07 -9.89 0.72
C ALA A 152 -0.67 -9.21 -0.51
N PRO A 153 -1.72 -9.75 -1.16
CA PRO A 153 -2.36 -9.07 -2.29
C PRO A 153 -3.07 -7.77 -1.88
N SER A 154 -3.77 -7.78 -0.74
CA SER A 154 -4.42 -6.59 -0.16
C SER A 154 -3.43 -5.47 0.11
N GLY A 155 -2.28 -5.82 0.68
CA GLY A 155 -1.17 -4.91 0.91
C GLY A 155 -0.70 -4.31 -0.41
N THR A 156 -0.34 -5.13 -1.39
CA THR A 156 0.14 -4.65 -2.70
C THR A 156 -0.77 -3.58 -3.31
N VAL A 157 -2.08 -3.84 -3.37
CA VAL A 157 -3.06 -2.90 -3.93
C VAL A 157 -3.14 -1.63 -3.07
N LEU A 158 -3.24 -1.78 -1.75
CA LEU A 158 -3.34 -0.65 -0.84
C LEU A 158 -2.12 0.26 -0.93
N TYR A 159 -0.91 -0.30 -0.84
CA TYR A 159 0.33 0.44 -0.91
C TYR A 159 0.51 1.13 -2.25
N PHE A 160 0.11 0.49 -3.35
CA PHE A 160 0.10 1.11 -4.67
C PHE A 160 -0.80 2.35 -4.69
N LEU A 161 -2.06 2.21 -4.30
CA LEU A 161 -3.05 3.29 -4.35
C LEU A 161 -2.70 4.45 -3.42
N LEU A 162 -2.27 4.17 -2.19
CA LEU A 162 -1.84 5.20 -1.24
C LEU A 162 -0.63 5.97 -1.76
N THR A 163 0.34 5.25 -2.31
CA THR A 163 1.57 5.88 -2.84
C THR A 163 1.26 6.71 -4.08
N GLU A 164 0.41 6.22 -4.98
CA GLU A 164 -0.01 6.95 -6.17
C GLU A 164 -0.73 8.26 -5.80
N ILE A 165 -1.71 8.20 -4.89
CA ILE A 165 -2.41 9.39 -4.38
C ILE A 165 -1.42 10.38 -3.77
N PHE A 166 -0.48 9.90 -2.95
CA PHE A 166 0.51 10.76 -2.28
C PHE A 166 1.48 11.42 -3.27
N VAL A 167 2.00 10.65 -4.23
CA VAL A 167 2.91 11.13 -5.27
C VAL A 167 2.20 12.15 -6.15
N GLN A 168 0.96 11.91 -6.55
CA GLN A 168 0.19 12.86 -7.36
C GLN A 168 -0.11 14.16 -6.59
N GLU A 169 -0.50 14.06 -5.32
CA GLU A 169 -0.72 15.25 -4.46
C GLU A 169 0.55 16.12 -4.35
N ILE A 170 1.74 15.51 -4.32
CA ILE A 170 3.01 16.24 -4.30
C ILE A 170 3.37 16.78 -5.69
N TYR A 171 3.15 16.00 -6.74
CA TYR A 171 3.42 16.41 -8.11
C TYR A 171 2.63 17.66 -8.49
N ASN A 172 1.34 17.68 -8.10
CA ASN A 172 0.42 18.80 -8.35
C ASN A 172 0.86 20.12 -7.70
N LYS A 173 1.83 20.10 -6.78
CA LYS A 173 2.43 21.32 -6.21
C LYS A 173 3.47 21.99 -7.11
N GLY A 174 3.76 21.44 -8.29
CA GLY A 174 4.72 22.03 -9.24
C GLY A 174 6.19 21.82 -8.84
N VAL A 175 6.47 20.82 -8.00
CA VAL A 175 7.83 20.55 -7.49
C VAL A 175 8.81 20.09 -8.57
N PHE A 176 8.31 19.66 -9.73
CA PHE A 176 9.10 19.28 -10.90
C PHE A 176 8.73 20.19 -12.08
N PRO A 177 9.48 21.27 -12.33
CA PRO A 177 9.12 22.30 -13.30
C PRO A 177 9.30 21.89 -14.77
N LYS A 178 10.11 20.85 -15.05
CA LYS A 178 10.38 20.40 -16.42
C LYS A 178 10.34 18.88 -16.56
N ILE A 179 9.94 18.39 -17.72
CA ILE A 179 10.07 16.96 -18.03
C ILE A 179 11.49 16.76 -18.61
N PRO A 180 12.26 15.77 -18.15
CA PRO A 180 13.53 15.45 -18.79
C PRO A 180 13.35 15.04 -20.25
N ALA A 181 14.24 15.48 -21.14
CA ALA A 181 14.15 15.23 -22.58
C ALA A 181 14.13 13.73 -22.92
N ASP A 182 14.94 12.93 -22.23
CA ASP A 182 15.06 11.48 -22.44
C ASP A 182 14.15 10.65 -21.51
N PHE A 183 13.04 11.24 -21.04
CA PHE A 183 12.14 10.54 -20.13
C PHE A 183 11.14 9.67 -20.90
N THR A 184 11.29 8.35 -20.78
CA THR A 184 10.28 7.36 -21.17
C THR A 184 9.72 6.67 -19.92
N PHE A 185 8.40 6.40 -19.93
CA PHE A 185 7.81 5.57 -18.89
C PHE A 185 8.23 4.12 -19.12
N ARG A 186 9.13 3.63 -18.27
CA ARG A 186 9.53 2.22 -18.31
C ARG A 186 8.42 1.28 -17.82
N ASN A 187 7.58 1.77 -16.90
CA ASN A 187 6.49 1.00 -16.29
C ASN A 187 5.18 1.75 -16.51
N THR A 188 4.36 1.25 -17.44
CA THR A 188 2.97 1.64 -17.60
C THR A 188 2.07 0.58 -16.98
N MET A 189 0.96 1.00 -16.38
CA MET A 189 -0.05 0.08 -15.86
C MET A 189 -1.39 0.51 -16.39
N ASP A 190 -1.89 -0.29 -17.32
CA ASP A 190 -3.21 -0.14 -17.91
C ASP A 190 -4.27 0.00 -16.80
N ILE A 191 -5.11 1.01 -16.93
CA ILE A 191 -6.19 1.34 -16.01
C ILE A 191 -7.13 0.16 -15.83
N THR A 192 -7.37 -0.60 -16.89
CA THR A 192 -8.19 -1.81 -16.90
C THR A 192 -7.53 -2.88 -16.05
N LYS A 193 -6.22 -3.12 -16.21
CA LYS A 193 -5.46 -4.07 -15.38
C LYS A 193 -5.48 -3.64 -13.91
N LYS A 194 -5.30 -2.35 -13.64
CA LYS A 194 -5.38 -1.79 -12.28
C LYS A 194 -6.75 -2.01 -11.64
N LEU A 195 -7.81 -1.71 -12.37
CA LEU A 195 -9.19 -1.91 -11.93
C LEU A 195 -9.47 -3.39 -11.68
N MET A 196 -9.13 -4.27 -12.63
CA MET A 196 -9.34 -5.71 -12.51
C MET A 196 -8.62 -6.29 -11.29
N ILE A 197 -7.34 -5.96 -11.09
CA ILE A 197 -6.57 -6.43 -9.94
C ILE A 197 -7.20 -5.90 -8.65
N SER A 198 -7.51 -4.61 -8.57
CA SER A 198 -8.07 -3.99 -7.37
C SER A 198 -9.43 -4.59 -7.00
N ILE A 199 -10.33 -4.74 -7.97
CA ILE A 199 -11.67 -5.34 -7.78
C ILE A 199 -11.53 -6.80 -7.36
N THR A 200 -10.65 -7.56 -8.01
CA THR A 200 -10.38 -8.96 -7.66
C THR A 200 -9.96 -9.07 -6.20
N ILE A 201 -9.03 -8.23 -5.73
CA ILE A 201 -8.60 -8.24 -4.33
C ILE A 201 -9.72 -7.80 -3.38
N ILE A 202 -10.50 -6.76 -3.73
CA ILE A 202 -11.65 -6.29 -2.94
C ILE A 202 -12.68 -7.41 -2.71
N VAL A 203 -12.86 -8.31 -3.69
CA VAL A 203 -13.80 -9.44 -3.62
C VAL A 203 -13.17 -10.67 -2.95
N LEU A 204 -11.90 -10.97 -3.25
CA LEU A 204 -11.22 -12.16 -2.71
C LEU A 204 -10.96 -12.06 -1.20
N THR A 205 -10.67 -10.86 -0.68
CA THR A 205 -10.43 -10.65 0.75
C THR A 205 -11.60 -11.14 1.63
N PRO A 206 -12.84 -10.64 1.47
CA PRO A 206 -13.97 -11.14 2.26
C PRO A 206 -14.27 -12.61 1.97
N PHE A 207 -14.09 -13.08 0.73
CA PHE A 207 -14.24 -14.49 0.39
C PHE A 207 -13.29 -15.38 1.20
N PHE A 208 -11.99 -15.07 1.25
CA PHE A 208 -10.99 -15.83 2.01
C PHE A 208 -11.20 -15.78 3.52
N ILE A 209 -11.67 -14.64 4.05
CA ILE A 209 -12.08 -14.52 5.45
C ILE A 209 -13.25 -15.49 5.74
N LEU A 210 -14.27 -15.50 4.88
CA LEU A 210 -15.43 -16.38 5.02
C LEU A 210 -15.04 -17.86 4.88
N VAL A 211 -14.17 -18.21 3.93
CA VAL A 211 -13.66 -19.58 3.78
C VAL A 211 -12.97 -20.03 5.07
N THR A 212 -12.06 -19.21 5.62
CA THR A 212 -11.37 -19.53 6.87
C THR A 212 -12.36 -19.73 8.02
N PHE A 213 -13.37 -18.86 8.09
CA PHE A 213 -14.41 -18.94 9.10
C PHE A 213 -15.27 -20.20 8.99
N ILE A 214 -15.74 -20.54 7.77
CA ILE A 214 -16.54 -21.76 7.53
C ILE A 214 -15.72 -23.00 7.85
N SER A 215 -14.45 -23.05 7.46
CA SER A 215 -13.56 -24.16 7.82
C SER A 215 -13.45 -24.33 9.34
N ASN A 216 -13.37 -23.22 10.10
CA ASN A 216 -13.37 -23.26 11.56
C ASN A 216 -14.69 -23.71 12.19
N ILE A 217 -15.84 -23.40 11.58
CA ILE A 217 -17.14 -23.86 12.08
C ILE A 217 -17.29 -25.37 11.92
N ILE A 218 -16.91 -25.91 10.75
CA ILE A 218 -17.06 -27.33 10.43
C ILE A 218 -16.36 -28.22 11.47
N ASP A 219 -15.24 -27.75 12.03
CA ASP A 219 -14.42 -28.49 13.00
C ASP A 219 -14.95 -28.39 14.45
N GLN A 220 -15.72 -27.34 14.80
CA GLN A 220 -16.08 -27.05 16.21
C GLN A 220 -17.30 -27.80 16.75
N GLY A 221 -17.99 -28.62 15.93
CA GLY A 221 -19.20 -29.34 16.36
C GLY A 221 -20.37 -28.39 16.74
N SER A 222 -21.58 -28.94 16.84
CA SER A 222 -22.84 -28.18 16.92
C SER A 222 -23.07 -27.36 18.21
N PHE A 223 -22.15 -27.34 19.17
CA PHE A 223 -22.41 -26.89 20.54
C PHE A 223 -22.06 -25.42 20.87
N GLN A 224 -21.58 -24.60 19.91
CA GLN A 224 -21.28 -23.18 20.15
C GLN A 224 -21.90 -22.19 19.15
N ILE A 225 -23.16 -22.40 18.77
CA ILE A 225 -23.87 -21.56 17.77
C ILE A 225 -23.87 -20.06 18.15
N SER A 226 -23.89 -19.69 19.44
CA SER A 226 -23.89 -18.28 19.87
C SER A 226 -22.55 -17.56 19.62
N SER A 227 -21.41 -18.24 19.62
CA SER A 227 -20.10 -17.60 19.38
C SER A 227 -19.85 -17.39 17.88
N VAL A 228 -20.50 -18.20 17.04
CA VAL A 228 -20.44 -18.16 15.58
C VAL A 228 -21.01 -16.86 15.03
N TRP A 229 -22.18 -16.41 15.52
CA TRP A 229 -22.82 -15.19 15.03
C TRP A 229 -21.99 -13.92 15.27
N TRP A 230 -21.35 -13.81 16.44
CA TRP A 230 -20.48 -12.68 16.75
C TRP A 230 -19.22 -12.65 15.87
N LYS A 231 -18.58 -13.81 15.63
CA LYS A 231 -17.43 -13.90 14.73
C LYS A 231 -17.81 -13.55 13.29
N LEU A 232 -18.96 -14.04 12.80
CA LEU A 232 -19.48 -13.70 11.48
C LEU A 232 -19.72 -12.20 11.34
N LEU A 233 -20.34 -11.58 12.34
CA LEU A 233 -20.63 -10.15 12.36
C LEU A 233 -19.35 -9.30 12.39
N ILE A 234 -18.35 -9.67 13.21
CA ILE A 234 -17.05 -8.99 13.26
C ILE A 234 -16.32 -9.11 11.92
N PHE A 235 -16.20 -10.32 11.37
CA PHE A 235 -15.48 -10.55 10.12
C PHE A 235 -16.19 -9.97 8.90
N GLY A 236 -17.52 -10.06 8.88
CA GLY A 236 -18.34 -9.40 7.86
C GLY A 236 -18.14 -7.89 7.87
N MET A 237 -18.15 -7.26 9.05
CA MET A 237 -17.86 -5.82 9.17
C MET A 237 -16.44 -5.46 8.75
N ILE A 238 -15.42 -6.22 9.18
CA ILE A 238 -14.03 -5.99 8.76
C ILE A 238 -13.90 -6.08 7.24
N GLY A 239 -14.47 -7.12 6.62
CA GLY A 239 -14.46 -7.31 5.18
C GLY A 239 -15.13 -6.15 4.45
N ILE A 240 -16.35 -5.78 4.86
CA ILE A 240 -17.10 -4.68 4.26
C ILE A 240 -16.36 -3.34 4.41
N LEU A 241 -15.90 -3.00 5.62
CA LEU A 241 -15.18 -1.75 5.88
C LEU A 241 -13.89 -1.67 5.06
N PHE A 242 -13.15 -2.78 4.97
CA PHE A 242 -11.93 -2.86 4.18
C PHE A 242 -12.21 -2.71 2.67
N SER A 243 -13.23 -3.40 2.15
CA SER A 243 -13.65 -3.30 0.75
C SER A 243 -14.12 -1.89 0.38
N ILE A 244 -14.93 -1.25 1.24
CA ILE A 244 -15.34 0.15 1.06
C ILE A 244 -14.13 1.09 1.07
N PHE A 245 -13.20 0.88 2.00
CA PHE A 245 -11.99 1.69 2.10
C PHE A 245 -11.12 1.59 0.84
N LEU A 246 -10.84 0.37 0.35
CA LEU A 246 -10.10 0.17 -0.90
C LEU A 246 -10.83 0.76 -2.11
N ALA A 247 -12.15 0.57 -2.21
CA ALA A 247 -12.96 1.15 -3.28
C ALA A 247 -12.89 2.69 -3.27
N LYS A 248 -12.94 3.30 -2.08
CA LYS A 248 -12.78 4.76 -1.91
C LYS A 248 -11.40 5.25 -2.35
N LEU A 249 -10.33 4.53 -2.03
CA LEU A 249 -8.98 4.87 -2.48
C LEU A 249 -8.85 4.76 -4.00
N LEU A 250 -9.38 3.70 -4.59
CA LEU A 250 -9.41 3.50 -6.04
C LEU A 250 -10.17 4.64 -6.72
N ALA A 251 -11.37 4.97 -6.23
CA ALA A 251 -12.16 6.09 -6.73
C ALA A 251 -11.41 7.42 -6.60
N LYS A 252 -10.79 7.70 -5.44
CA LYS A 252 -9.99 8.92 -5.24
C LYS A 252 -8.84 9.01 -6.24
N SER A 253 -8.14 7.90 -6.50
CA SER A 253 -7.05 7.83 -7.47
C SER A 253 -7.55 8.17 -8.88
N LEU A 254 -8.68 7.61 -9.32
CA LEU A 254 -9.27 7.87 -10.64
C LEU A 254 -9.79 9.31 -10.79
N ILE A 255 -10.54 9.80 -9.80
CA ILE A 255 -11.09 11.17 -9.80
C ILE A 255 -9.97 12.20 -9.92
N MET A 256 -8.84 11.97 -9.23
CA MET A 256 -7.69 12.87 -9.30
C MET A 256 -7.12 12.98 -10.72
N LYS A 257 -7.01 11.87 -11.44
CA LYS A 257 -6.57 11.84 -12.84
C LYS A 257 -7.56 12.54 -13.77
N ILE A 258 -8.85 12.23 -13.61
CA ILE A 258 -9.91 12.85 -14.42
C ILE A 258 -9.94 14.37 -14.22
N ASN A 259 -9.78 14.85 -12.98
CA ASN A 259 -9.77 16.28 -12.70
C ASN A 259 -8.57 16.99 -13.33
N ILE A 260 -7.39 16.35 -13.36
CA ILE A 260 -6.21 16.89 -14.05
C ILE A 260 -6.49 17.09 -15.55
N ILE A 261 -7.10 16.09 -16.20
CA ILE A 261 -7.47 16.18 -17.63
C ILE A 261 -8.52 17.27 -17.84
N LYS A 262 -9.54 17.34 -16.99
CA LYS A 262 -10.58 18.38 -17.07
C LYS A 262 -10.02 19.79 -16.91
N GLU A 263 -9.12 20.01 -15.95
CA GLU A 263 -8.44 21.29 -15.76
C GLU A 263 -7.64 21.68 -17.02
N PHE A 264 -6.90 20.73 -17.59
CA PHE A 264 -6.13 20.95 -18.81
C PHE A 264 -7.04 21.32 -20.00
N LEU A 265 -8.09 20.53 -20.24
CA LEU A 265 -9.05 20.78 -21.33
C LEU A 265 -9.78 22.12 -21.16
N ALA A 266 -10.15 22.49 -19.94
CA ALA A 266 -10.76 23.78 -19.66
C ALA A 266 -9.81 24.94 -20.00
N THR A 267 -8.54 24.83 -19.61
CA THR A 267 -7.51 25.84 -19.89
C THR A 267 -7.28 26.01 -21.41
N VAL A 268 -7.25 24.90 -22.15
CA VAL A 268 -7.17 24.92 -23.62
C VAL A 268 -8.44 25.52 -24.23
N GLY A 269 -9.62 25.19 -23.69
CA GLY A 269 -10.91 25.74 -24.11
C GLY A 269 -11.05 27.25 -23.89
N GLU A 270 -10.35 27.80 -22.90
CA GLU A 270 -10.24 29.25 -22.64
C GLU A 270 -9.26 29.96 -23.61
N GLY A 271 -8.70 29.24 -24.58
CA GLY A 271 -7.83 29.79 -25.63
C GLY A 271 -6.34 29.75 -25.31
N GLN A 272 -5.94 29.14 -24.18
CA GLN A 272 -4.52 28.96 -23.84
C GLN A 272 -3.96 27.68 -24.46
N LEU A 273 -3.72 27.71 -25.77
CA LEU A 273 -3.22 26.55 -26.54
C LEU A 273 -1.79 26.10 -26.13
N ALA A 274 -1.05 26.93 -25.39
CA ALA A 274 0.29 26.64 -24.88
C ALA A 274 0.30 26.11 -23.44
N ALA A 275 -0.86 25.74 -22.88
CA ALA A 275 -0.93 25.16 -21.54
C ALA A 275 -0.09 23.88 -21.46
N TYR A 276 0.75 23.75 -20.43
CA TYR A 276 1.50 22.52 -20.19
C TYR A 276 0.61 21.50 -19.46
N PRO A 277 0.45 20.27 -19.98
CA PRO A 277 -0.33 19.25 -19.29
C PRO A 277 0.38 18.88 -17.99
N LYS A 278 -0.33 18.97 -16.86
CA LYS A 278 0.13 18.38 -15.60
C LYS A 278 0.20 16.88 -15.80
N LYS A 279 1.40 16.30 -15.72
CA LYS A 279 1.59 14.87 -15.95
C LYS A 279 0.93 14.03 -14.85
N ILE A 280 0.32 12.93 -15.25
CA ILE A 280 -0.19 11.92 -14.34
C ILE A 280 0.99 11.07 -13.86
N ALA A 281 1.14 10.94 -12.54
CA ALA A 281 2.30 10.35 -11.91
C ALA A 281 2.47 8.85 -12.23
N VAL A 282 1.36 8.16 -12.45
CA VAL A 282 1.30 6.78 -12.94
C VAL A 282 0.73 6.83 -14.34
N SER A 283 1.59 6.62 -15.35
CA SER A 283 1.18 6.52 -16.74
C SER A 283 0.29 5.30 -16.93
N ASP A 284 -1.00 5.56 -17.03
CA ASP A 284 -2.03 4.72 -17.62
C ASP A 284 -2.48 5.39 -18.94
N GLU A 285 -3.48 4.83 -19.60
CA GLU A 285 -4.06 5.35 -20.85
C GLU A 285 -4.53 6.80 -20.68
N LEU A 286 -4.94 7.18 -19.47
CA LEU A 286 -5.33 8.56 -19.14
C LEU A 286 -4.13 9.54 -19.17
N GLY A 287 -2.91 9.05 -18.98
CA GLY A 287 -1.69 9.85 -19.10
C GLY A 287 -1.20 10.05 -20.53
N GLU A 288 -1.79 9.35 -21.50
CA GLU A 288 -1.52 9.52 -22.94
C GLU A 288 -2.45 10.55 -23.60
N ILE A 289 -3.57 10.90 -22.93
CA ILE A 289 -4.54 11.94 -23.33
C ILE A 289 -4.04 13.32 -22.90
#